data_AF-D5RSZ5-F1
#
_entry.id   AF-D5RSZ5-F1
#
_cell.length_a   1.000
_cell.length_b   1.000
_cell.length_c   1.000
_cell.angle_alpha   90.00
_cell.angle_beta   90.00
_cell.angle_gamma   90.00
#
_symmetry.space_group_name_H-M   'P 1'
#
loop_
_entity.id
_entity.type
_entity.pdbx_description
1 polymer ?
#
loop_
_entity_poly.entity_id
_entity_poly.type
_entity_poly.pdbx_seq_one_letter_code
_entity_poly.pdbx_strand_id
1 'polypeptide(L)' 'MPPADPVLIALDWGTTSLRASLMGAAGQVLARREGGPGITALP' A
#
# COMPACT_ATOMS: atom_id res chain seq x y z
N MET A 1 21.40 -8.06 -7.04
CA MET A 1 20.64 -6.82 -7.30
C MET A 1 20.59 -6.05 -5.97
N PRO A 2 20.95 -4.77 -5.92
CA PRO A 2 20.78 -3.99 -4.69
C PRO A 2 19.32 -4.06 -4.22
N PRO A 3 19.05 -3.91 -2.91
CA PRO A 3 17.68 -3.77 -2.42
C PRO A 3 16.99 -2.65 -3.20
N ALA A 4 15.77 -2.91 -3.63
CA ALA A 4 15.04 -1.96 -4.45
C ALA A 4 14.63 -0.76 -3.59
N ASP A 5 15.07 0.44 -4.00
CA ASP A 5 14.72 1.67 -3.31
C ASP A 5 13.20 1.92 -3.39
N PRO A 6 12.56 2.29 -2.27
CA PRO A 6 11.14 2.62 -2.27
C PRO A 6 10.90 3.95 -2.98
N VAL A 7 9.95 3.96 -3.92
CA VAL A 7 9.63 5.16 -4.73
C VAL A 7 8.17 5.58 -4.67
N LEU A 8 7.26 4.66 -4.29
CA LEU A 8 5.82 4.92 -4.30
C LEU A 8 5.11 4.16 -3.19
N ILE A 9 4.03 4.75 -2.67
CA ILE A 9 3.04 4.06 -1.85
C ILE A 9 1.75 3.97 -2.65
N ALA A 10 1.31 2.75 -2.94
CA ALA A 10 0.00 2.49 -3.55
C ALA A 10 -1.04 2.27 -2.45
N LEU A 11 -2.16 2.99 -2.56
CA LEU A 11 -3.32 2.84 -1.67
C LEU A 11 -4.50 2.32 -2.48
N ASP A 12 -5.11 1.25 -1.98
CA ASP A 12 -6.40 0.77 -2.43
C ASP A 12 -7.38 0.92 -1.27
N TRP A 13 -8.16 1.99 -1.32
CA TRP A 13 -9.09 2.37 -0.27
C TRP A 13 -10.53 2.13 -0.72
N GLY A 14 -11.03 0.96 -0.38
CA GLY A 14 -12.42 0.60 -0.61
C GLY A 14 -13.35 1.23 0.42
N THR A 15 -14.64 0.95 0.26
CA THR A 15 -15.67 1.39 1.19
C THR A 15 -15.48 0.83 2.60
N THR A 16 -15.09 -0.46 2.70
CA THR A 16 -15.00 -1.18 3.98
C THR A 16 -13.58 -1.51 4.44
N SER A 17 -12.59 -1.47 3.54
CA SER A 17 -11.20 -1.86 3.86
C SER A 17 -10.17 -0.98 3.16
N LEU A 18 -9.01 -0.83 3.79
CA LEU A 18 -7.82 -0.18 3.23
C LEU A 18 -6.65 -1.18 3.12
N ARG A 19 -5.97 -1.15 1.98
CA ARG A 19 -4.72 -1.89 1.71
C ARG A 19 -3.66 -0.92 1.20
N ALA A 20 -2.44 -1.04 1.72
CA ALA A 20 -1.30 -0.20 1.35
C ALA A 20 -0.12 -1.07 0.91
N SER A 21 0.56 -0.67 -0.16
CA SER A 21 1.76 -1.33 -0.67
C SER A 21 2.89 -0.33 -0.89
N LEU A 22 4.08 -0.62 -0.37
CA LEU A 22 5.31 0.10 -0.69
C LEU A 22 5.90 -0.50 -1.97
N MET A 23 6.20 0.32 -2.97
CA MET A 23 6.63 -0.15 -4.29
C MET A 23 8.01 0.40 -4.67
N GLY A 24 8.78 -0.46 -5.34
CA GLY A 24 10.06 -0.10 -5.95
C GLY A 24 9.90 0.38 -7.40
N ALA A 25 10.98 0.92 -7.96
CA ALA A 25 10.97 1.54 -9.29
C ALA A 25 10.62 0.61 -10.46
N ALA A 26 10.73 -0.71 -10.27
CA ALA A 26 10.37 -1.71 -11.28
C ALA A 26 8.93 -2.23 -11.13
N GLY A 27 8.11 -1.61 -10.26
CA GLY A 27 6.72 -2.04 -10.00
C GLY A 27 6.60 -3.23 -9.05
N GLN A 28 7.69 -3.64 -8.40
CA GLN A 28 7.68 -4.68 -7.38
C GLN A 28 7.08 -4.17 -6.06
N VAL A 29 6.36 -5.03 -5.34
CA VAL A 29 5.90 -4.75 -3.97
C VAL A 29 7.01 -5.09 -2.98
N LEU A 30 7.44 -4.10 -2.22
CA LEU A 30 8.50 -4.20 -1.20
C LEU A 30 7.94 -4.53 0.18
N ALA A 31 6.76 -3.98 0.50
CA ALA A 31 6.06 -4.23 1.75
C ALA A 31 4.55 -4.03 1.58
N ARG A 32 3.77 -4.68 2.44
CA ARG A 32 2.30 -4.58 2.41
C ARG A 32 1.73 -4.43 3.80
N ARG A 33 0.68 -3.63 3.91
CA ARG A 33 -0.18 -3.52 5.10
C ARG A 33 -1.63 -3.66 4.66
N GLU A 34 -2.39 -4.43 5.43
CA GLU A 34 -3.81 -4.69 5.17
C GLU A 34 -4.61 -4.53 6.46
N GLY A 35 -5.94 -4.51 6.33
CA GLY A 35 -6.85 -4.44 7.48
C GLY A 35 -7.03 -3.03 8.05
N GLY A 36 -6.68 -1.97 7.31
CA GLY A 36 -7.04 -0.61 7.68
C GLY A 36 -8.54 -0.33 7.46
N PRO A 37 -9.12 0.69 8.11
CA PRO A 37 -10.53 1.04 7.95
C PRO A 37 -10.84 1.50 6.53
N GLY A 38 -11.99 1.09 6.00
CA GLY A 38 -12.55 1.65 4.76
C GLY A 38 -13.03 3.09 4.92
N ILE A 39 -13.35 3.74 3.80
CA ILE A 39 -13.72 5.18 3.79
C ILE A 39 -14.97 5.49 4.62
N THR A 40 -15.84 4.50 4.86
CA THR A 40 -17.05 4.68 5.66
C THR A 40 -16.83 4.50 7.16
N ALA A 41 -15.61 4.12 7.57
CA ALA A 41 -15.23 3.84 8.96
C ALA A 41 -14.13 4.80 9.44
N LEU A 42 -14.26 6.07 9.05
CA LEU A 42 -13.41 7.16 9.52
C LEU A 42 -13.94 7.71 10.86
N PRO A 43 -13.06 8.18 11.76
CA PRO A 43 -13.47 8.83 13.01
C PRO A 43 -14.23 10.14 12.77
#